data_AF-A0A5S3YET8-F1
#
_entry.id   AF-A0A5S3YET8-F1
#
_cell.length_a   1.000
_cell.length_b   1.000
_cell.length_c   1.000
_cell.angle_alpha   90.00
_cell.angle_beta   90.00
_cell.angle_gamma   90.00
#
_symmetry.space_group_name_H-M   'P 1'
#
loop_
_entity.id
_entity.type
_entity.pdbx_description
1 polymer ?
#
loop_
_entity_poly.entity_id
_entity_poly.type
_entity_poly.pdbx_seq_one_letter_code
_entity_poly.pdbx_strand_id
1 'polypeptide(L)' 'MKTGVFFKCLSCVALIVSCQSFAQQHKLLSHDGKAGDNFAFSVAIDGTTALVGSHKADAKNK' A
#
# COMPACT_ATOMS: atom_id res chain seq x y z
N MET A 1 -17.93 -41.62 -23.85
CA MET A 1 -18.01 -41.16 -22.44
C MET A 1 -16.78 -41.74 -21.75
N LYS A 2 -15.78 -41.01 -21.24
CA LYS A 2 -15.80 -39.77 -20.47
C LYS A 2 -14.47 -39.01 -20.71
N THR A 3 -14.55 -37.82 -21.29
CA THR A 3 -13.46 -36.84 -21.36
C THR A 3 -13.20 -36.30 -19.95
N GLY A 4 -12.10 -36.70 -19.33
CA GLY A 4 -11.96 -36.62 -17.88
C GLY A 4 -10.62 -36.13 -17.35
N VAL A 5 -9.83 -35.29 -18.04
CA VAL A 5 -8.62 -34.67 -17.45
C VAL A 5 -8.28 -33.30 -18.07
N PHE A 6 -9.25 -32.46 -18.40
CA PHE A 6 -8.96 -31.07 -18.83
C PHE A 6 -9.58 -29.99 -17.93
N PHE A 7 -10.39 -30.38 -16.95
CA PHE A 7 -11.15 -29.44 -16.11
C PHE A 7 -10.60 -29.27 -14.69
N LYS A 8 -9.38 -29.74 -14.41
CA LYS A 8 -8.79 -29.72 -13.05
C LYS A 8 -7.66 -28.70 -12.85
N CYS A 9 -7.41 -27.82 -13.82
CA CYS A 9 -6.48 -26.70 -13.67
C CYS A 9 -7.17 -25.33 -13.59
N LEU A 10 -8.47 -25.24 -13.88
CA LEU A 10 -9.16 -23.95 -13.97
C LEU A 10 -9.58 -23.37 -12.61
N SER A 11 -9.67 -24.17 -11.55
CA SER A 11 -10.03 -23.66 -10.21
C SER A 11 -8.85 -23.08 -9.41
N CYS A 12 -7.61 -23.32 -9.83
CA CYS A 12 -6.43 -22.88 -9.07
C CYS A 12 -5.93 -21.51 -9.52
N VAL A 13 -6.06 -21.15 -10.81
CA VAL A 13 -5.53 -19.87 -11.33
C VAL A 13 -6.42 -18.68 -10.96
N ALA A 14 -7.74 -18.89 -10.82
CA ALA A 14 -8.67 -17.82 -10.44
C ALA A 14 -8.58 -17.42 -8.95
N LEU A 15 -8.18 -18.35 -8.07
CA LEU A 15 -8.08 -18.11 -6.63
C LEU A 15 -6.81 -17.36 -6.21
N ILE A 16 -5.77 -17.31 -7.06
CA ILE A 16 -4.52 -16.62 -6.75
C ILE A 16 -4.64 -15.11 -7.03
N VAL A 17 -5.52 -14.72 -7.97
CA VAL A 17 -5.70 -13.33 -8.42
C VAL A 17 -6.65 -12.52 -7.51
N SER A 18 -7.54 -13.19 -6.76
CA SER A 18 -8.48 -12.50 -5.87
C SER A 18 -7.87 -12.02 -4.55
N CYS A 19 -6.70 -12.54 -4.15
CA CYS A 19 -6.01 -12.10 -2.92
C CYS A 19 -5.18 -10.81 -3.13
N GLN A 20 -4.79 -10.49 -4.37
CA GLN A 20 -3.94 -9.33 -4.65
C GLN A 20 -4.71 -8.01 -4.88
N SER A 21 -6.03 -8.06 -5.06
CA SER A 21 -6.84 -6.94 -5.57
C SER A 21 -7.71 -6.23 -4.53
N PHE A 22 -7.64 -6.61 -3.25
CA PHE A 22 -8.23 -5.87 -2.13
C PHE A 22 -7.15 -5.42 -1.13
N ALA A 23 -6.04 -4.88 -1.62
CA ALA A 23 -5.09 -4.18 -0.77
C ALA A 23 -5.73 -2.85 -0.34
N GLN A 24 -6.32 -2.80 0.85
CA GLN A 24 -6.88 -1.59 1.43
C GLN A 24 -5.76 -0.55 1.58
N GLN A 25 -5.78 0.50 0.76
CA GLN A 25 -4.81 1.59 0.84
C GLN A 25 -5.18 2.49 2.01
N HIS A 26 -4.37 2.48 3.06
CA HIS A 26 -4.55 3.43 4.16
C HIS A 26 -3.93 4.77 3.77
N LYS A 27 -4.71 5.85 3.88
CA LYS A 27 -4.15 7.19 3.77
C LYS A 27 -3.38 7.52 5.04
N LEU A 28 -2.06 7.55 4.94
CA LEU A 28 -1.20 8.03 6.01
C LEU A 28 -1.30 9.55 6.10
N LEU A 29 -1.65 10.06 7.28
CA LEU A 29 -1.64 11.47 7.63
C LEU A 29 -0.62 11.67 8.76
N SER A 30 0.08 12.80 8.79
CA SER A 30 0.90 13.13 9.97
C SER A 30 0.01 13.32 11.19
N HIS A 31 0.45 12.85 12.35
CA HIS A 31 -0.28 12.98 13.61
C HIS A 31 -0.52 14.45 13.99
N ASP A 32 0.44 15.32 13.72
CA ASP A 32 0.47 16.75 14.03
C ASP A 32 0.43 17.65 12.79
N GLY A 33 0.19 17.05 11.61
CA GLY A 33 0.28 17.74 10.33
C GLY A 33 -0.77 18.84 10.19
N LYS A 34 -0.29 20.06 9.95
CA LYS A 34 -1.13 21.22 9.66
C LYS A 34 -1.18 21.46 8.15
N ALA A 35 -2.20 22.23 7.75
CA ALA A 35 -2.27 22.73 6.39
C ALA A 35 -1.00 23.53 6.07
N GLY A 36 -0.30 23.16 5.01
CA GLY A 36 0.93 23.82 4.58
C GLY A 36 2.23 23.14 5.01
N ASP A 37 2.21 22.10 5.85
CA ASP A 37 3.42 21.39 6.29
C ASP A 37 4.08 20.56 5.18
N ASN A 38 3.37 20.39 4.05
CA ASN A 38 3.81 19.62 2.89
C ASN A 38 4.22 18.19 3.24
N PHE A 39 3.33 17.48 3.96
CA PHE A 39 3.51 16.06 4.27
C PHE A 39 3.69 15.23 3.00
N ALA A 40 4.59 14.24 3.05
CA ALA A 40 4.97 13.40 1.93
C ALA A 40 5.62 14.15 0.75
N PHE A 41 6.29 15.27 1.02
CA PHE A 41 7.12 15.94 0.02
C PHE A 41 8.30 15.07 -0.47
N SER A 42 8.87 14.26 0.43
CA SER A 42 9.92 13.30 0.12
C SER A 42 9.67 11.99 0.85
N VAL A 43 9.87 10.86 0.17
CA VAL A 43 9.64 9.52 0.76
C VAL A 43 10.81 8.60 0.45
N ALA A 44 11.32 7.92 1.47
CA ALA A 44 12.26 6.81 1.33
C ALA A 44 11.62 5.54 1.92
N ILE A 45 11.83 4.40 1.27
CA ILE A 45 11.25 3.11 1.69
C ILE A 45 12.38 2.11 1.86
N ASP A 46 12.40 1.44 3.02
CA ASP A 46 13.27 0.31 3.32
C ASP A 46 12.41 -0.86 3.84
N GLY A 47 12.26 -1.90 3.00
CA GLY A 47 11.39 -3.03 3.28
C GLY A 47 9.94 -2.62 3.55
N THR A 48 9.50 -2.78 4.80
CA THR A 48 8.16 -2.40 5.28
C THR A 48 8.12 -1.04 5.96
N THR A 49 9.25 -0.35 6.06
CA THR A 49 9.37 0.96 6.70
C THR A 49 9.38 2.05 5.65
N ALA A 50 8.52 3.05 5.82
CA ALA A 50 8.55 4.27 5.02
C ALA A 50 8.95 5.46 5.90
N LEU A 51 9.99 6.18 5.49
CA LEU A 51 10.36 7.47 6.06
C LEU A 51 9.74 8.58 5.21
N VAL A 52 8.87 9.37 5.83
CA VAL A 52 8.09 10.41 5.14
C VAL A 52 8.48 11.78 5.66
N GLY A 53 9.01 12.62 4.78
CA GLY A 53 9.45 13.98 5.10
C GLY A 53 8.34 15.02 4.90
N SER A 54 8.35 16.04 5.76
CA SER A 54 7.42 17.18 5.71
C SER A 54 8.22 18.48 5.85
N HIS A 55 8.73 19.01 4.74
CA HIS A 55 9.78 20.03 4.77
C HIS A 55 9.33 21.41 5.26
N LYS A 56 8.02 21.68 5.30
CA LYS A 56 7.44 22.92 5.86
C LYS A 56 6.87 22.71 7.25
N ALA A 57 6.99 21.50 7.81
CA ALA A 57 6.55 21.26 9.17
C ALA A 57 7.30 22.21 10.10
N ASP A 58 6.54 22.86 10.97
CA ASP A 58 7.05 23.62 12.10
C ASP A 58 7.85 22.66 13.01
N ALA A 59 9.18 22.68 12.87
CA ALA A 59 10.08 22.15 13.87
C ALA A 59 10.05 23.16 15.01
N LYS A 60 9.18 22.93 16.01
CA LYS A 60 8.97 23.88 17.11
C LYS A 60 10.32 24.35 17.68
N ASN A 61 10.72 25.57 17.32
CA ASN A 61 11.69 26.34 18.07
C ASN A 61 10.99 26.74 19.37
N LYS A 62 11.00 25.83 20.34
CA LYS A 62 10.73 26.17 21.74
C LYS A 62 12.01 26.64 22.39
#